data_AF-A0A1V6IW21-F1
#
_entry.id   AF-A0A1V6IW21-F1
#
_cell.length_a   1.000
_cell.length_b   1.000
_cell.length_c   1.000
_cell.angle_alpha   90.00
_cell.angle_beta   90.00
_cell.angle_gamma   90.00
#
_symmetry.space_group_name_H-M   'P 1'
#
loop_
_entity.id
_entity.type
_entity.pdbx_description
1 polymer ?
#
loop_
_entity_poly.entity_id
_entity_poly.type
_entity_poly.pdbx_seq_one_letter_code
_entity_poly.pdbx_strand_id
1 'polypeptide(L)' 'MAQPQWITKAVSKMKKKGTVGAFRAQARKAGYSDTIAYARHVLANKSRYDTRTIRRAAFALNAYKATHGRK' A
#
# COMPACT_ATOMS: atom_id res chain seq x y z
N MET A 1 -3.61 -6.20 -18.43
CA MET A 1 -4.42 -6.55 -17.23
C MET A 1 -5.12 -5.28 -16.72
N ALA A 2 -6.45 -5.25 -16.73
CA ALA A 2 -7.20 -4.10 -16.20
C ALA A 2 -7.14 -4.10 -14.67
N GLN A 3 -6.57 -3.05 -14.09
CA GLN A 3 -6.57 -2.87 -12.64
C GLN A 3 -8.03 -2.72 -12.17
N PRO A 4 -8.44 -3.38 -11.06
CA PRO A 4 -9.76 -3.21 -10.47
C PRO A 4 -10.12 -1.72 -10.34
N GLN A 5 -11.31 -1.33 -10.82
CA GLN A 5 -11.74 0.08 -10.90
C GLN A 5 -11.64 0.82 -9.55
N TRP A 6 -11.83 0.12 -8.43
CA TRP A 6 -11.69 0.69 -7.09
C TRP A 6 -10.24 1.07 -6.74
N ILE A 7 -9.24 0.30 -7.20
CA ILE A 7 -7.81 0.60 -7.04
C ILE A 7 -7.46 1.81 -7.89
N THR A 8 -7.92 1.86 -9.14
CA THR A 8 -7.69 3.00 -10.02
C THR A 8 -8.24 4.29 -9.42
N LYS A 9 -9.47 4.25 -8.84
CA LYS A 9 -10.05 5.38 -8.10
C LYS A 9 -9.22 5.77 -6.88
N ALA A 10 -8.69 4.81 -6.14
CA ALA A 10 -7.88 5.05 -4.95
C ALA A 10 -6.49 5.63 -5.30
N VAL A 11 -5.80 5.09 -6.31
CA VAL A 11 -4.55 5.65 -6.85
C VAL A 11 -4.79 7.04 -7.40
N SER A 12 -5.91 7.27 -8.09
CA SER A 12 -6.27 8.60 -8.60
C SER A 12 -6.55 9.61 -7.49
N LYS A 13 -7.24 9.21 -6.41
CA LYS A 13 -7.38 10.02 -5.18
C LYS A 13 -6.04 10.31 -4.51
N MET A 14 -5.14 9.32 -4.45
CA MET A 14 -3.79 9.52 -3.94
C MET A 14 -3.00 10.50 -4.81
N LYS A 15 -3.16 10.43 -6.14
CA LYS A 15 -2.49 11.31 -7.11
C LYS A 15 -2.98 12.74 -6.98
N LYS A 16 -4.31 12.91 -6.88
CA LYS A 16 -4.95 14.20 -6.62
C LYS A 16 -4.53 14.82 -5.28
N LYS A 17 -4.26 13.98 -4.27
CA LYS A 17 -3.73 14.42 -2.96
C LYS A 17 -2.19 14.51 -2.89
N GLY A 18 -1.46 14.22 -3.98
CA GLY A 18 0.01 14.20 -3.97
C GLY A 18 0.63 13.13 -3.05
N THR A 19 -0.14 12.12 -2.65
CA THR A 19 0.29 11.07 -1.70
C THR A 19 0.67 9.76 -2.39
N VAL A 20 0.69 9.74 -3.72
CA VAL A 20 1.25 8.61 -4.50
C VAL A 20 2.71 8.44 -4.11
N GLY A 21 3.07 7.22 -3.73
CA GLY A 21 4.44 6.92 -3.32
C GLY A 21 4.79 7.35 -1.89
N ALA A 22 3.92 8.02 -1.13
CA ALA A 22 4.21 8.36 0.28
C ALA A 22 4.48 7.09 1.13
N PHE A 23 3.72 6.02 0.88
CA PHE A 23 3.95 4.73 1.54
C PHE A 23 5.24 4.04 1.04
N ARG A 24 5.62 4.25 -0.23
CA ARG A 24 6.90 3.78 -0.80
C ARG A 24 8.09 4.54 -0.25
N ALA A 25 7.95 5.84 -0.02
CA ALA A 25 8.95 6.65 0.65
C ALA A 25 9.12 6.23 2.11
N GLN A 26 8.02 5.94 2.82
CA GLN A 26 8.08 5.34 4.16
C GLN A 26 8.78 3.98 4.16
N ALA A 27 8.45 3.10 3.19
CA ALA A 27 9.11 1.81 3.03
C ALA A 27 10.63 1.98 2.82
N ARG A 28 11.03 2.85 1.88
CA ARG A 28 12.46 3.13 1.62
C ARG A 28 13.18 3.71 2.84
N LYS A 29 12.53 4.63 3.57
CA LYS A 29 13.09 5.16 4.84
C LYS A 29 13.26 4.07 5.91
N ALA A 30 12.38 3.08 5.91
CA ALA A 30 12.46 1.92 6.80
C ALA A 30 13.40 0.82 6.28
N GLY A 31 14.12 1.03 5.16
CA GLY A 31 15.05 0.05 4.59
C GLY A 31 14.41 -0.99 3.65
N TYR A 32 13.12 -0.83 3.31
CA TYR A 32 12.41 -1.75 2.41
C TYR A 32 12.42 -1.22 0.97
N SER A 33 12.94 -2.03 0.04
CA SER A 33 12.84 -1.79 -1.41
C SER A 33 11.42 -2.03 -1.93
N ASP A 34 10.71 -2.99 -1.34
CA ASP A 34 9.37 -3.39 -1.74
C ASP A 34 8.28 -2.86 -0.81
N THR A 35 7.35 -2.10 -1.39
CA THR A 35 6.17 -1.59 -0.69
C THR A 35 5.30 -2.70 -0.10
N ILE A 36 5.24 -3.87 -0.74
CA ILE A 36 4.45 -5.00 -0.28
C ILE A 36 5.14 -5.72 0.90
N ALA A 37 6.47 -5.84 0.86
CA ALA A 37 7.24 -6.35 1.99
C ALA A 37 7.07 -5.47 3.23
N TYR A 38 7.15 -4.15 3.05
CA TYR A 38 6.88 -3.20 4.12
C TYR A 38 5.42 -3.27 4.62
N ALA A 39 4.44 -3.40 3.71
CA ALA A 39 3.05 -3.58 4.10
C ALA A 39 2.83 -4.83 4.97
N ARG A 40 3.43 -5.96 4.58
CA ARG A 40 3.39 -7.20 5.38
C ARG A 40 4.03 -6.98 6.75
N HIS A 41 5.19 -6.33 6.81
CA HIS A 41 5.88 -6.04 8.06
C HIS A 41 5.06 -5.15 8.99
N VAL A 42 4.43 -4.09 8.47
CA VAL A 42 3.54 -3.19 9.23
C VAL A 42 2.33 -3.94 9.77
N LEU A 43 1.71 -4.81 8.96
CA LEU A 43 0.56 -5.62 9.40
C LEU A 43 0.93 -6.75 10.35
N ALA A 44 2.18 -7.22 10.35
CA ALA A 44 2.70 -8.13 11.36
C ALA A 44 3.00 -7.39 12.67
N ASN A 45 3.50 -6.15 12.59
CA ASN A 45 3.90 -5.32 13.72
C ASN A 45 2.92 -4.19 14.01
N LYS A 46 1.61 -4.45 13.94
CA LYS A 46 0.55 -3.42 14.07
C LYS A 46 0.73 -2.54 15.31
N SER A 47 1.14 -3.10 16.44
CA SER A 47 1.34 -2.35 17.69
C SER A 47 2.42 -1.26 17.63
N ARG A 48 3.35 -1.33 16.66
CA ARG A 48 4.46 -0.37 16.51
C ARG A 48 4.14 0.77 15.56
N TYR A 49 3.02 0.70 14.85
CA TYR A 49 2.67 1.64 13.80
C TYR A 49 1.32 2.31 14.05
N ASP A 50 1.25 3.59 13.67
CA ASP A 50 -0.01 4.33 13.71
C ASP A 50 -1.08 3.68 12.83
N THR A 51 -2.33 3.77 13.26
CA THR A 51 -3.51 3.24 12.57
C THR A 51 -3.58 3.68 11.10
N ARG A 52 -3.09 4.89 10.80
CA ARG A 52 -3.02 5.41 9.43
C ARG A 52 -2.03 4.64 8.56
N THR A 53 -0.89 4.23 9.13
CA THR A 53 0.13 3.42 8.44
C THR A 53 -0.36 1.99 8.24
N ILE A 54 -1.05 1.41 9.22
CA ILE A 54 -1.70 0.10 9.13
C ILE A 54 -2.73 0.09 8.00
N ARG A 55 -3.60 1.10 7.91
CA ARG A 55 -4.61 1.22 6.83
C ARG A 55 -3.97 1.31 5.45
N ARG A 56 -2.88 2.06 5.30
CA ARG A 56 -2.12 2.16 4.04
C ARG A 56 -1.49 0.83 3.65
N ALA A 57 -0.92 0.11 4.63
CA ALA A 57 -0.37 -1.22 4.42
C ALA A 57 -1.43 -2.24 3.97
N ALA A 58 -2.58 -2.28 4.67
CA ALA A 58 -3.71 -3.13 4.29
C ALA A 58 -4.21 -2.82 2.88
N PHE A 59 -4.34 -1.53 2.54
CA PHE A 59 -4.71 -1.11 1.19
C PHE A 59 -3.71 -1.61 0.13
N ALA A 60 -2.40 -1.44 0.36
CA ALA A 60 -1.38 -1.89 -0.59
C ALA A 60 -1.42 -3.40 -0.82
N LEU A 61 -1.61 -4.19 0.25
CA LEU A 61 -1.72 -5.64 0.19
C LEU A 61 -2.99 -6.10 -0.54
N ASN A 62 -4.13 -5.46 -0.26
CA ASN A 62 -5.39 -5.75 -0.94
C ASN A 62 -5.34 -5.34 -2.42
N ALA A 63 -4.73 -4.20 -2.74
CA ALA A 63 -4.55 -3.77 -4.13
C ALA A 63 -3.63 -4.74 -4.90
N TYR A 64 -2.55 -5.20 -4.27
CA TYR A 64 -1.66 -6.21 -4.85
C TYR A 64 -2.39 -7.53 -5.08
N LYS A 65 -3.14 -8.03 -4.09
CA LYS A 65 -3.97 -9.23 -4.24
C LYS A 65 -5.00 -9.11 -5.35
N ALA A 66 -5.68 -7.98 -5.46
CA ALA A 66 -6.71 -7.81 -6.48
C ALA A 66 -6.14 -7.58 -7.91
N THR A 67 -4.84 -7.25 -8.03
CA THR A 67 -4.14 -7.15 -9.33
C THR A 67 -3.42 -8.45 -9.73
N HIS A 68 -2.94 -9.24 -8.76
CA HIS A 68 -2.16 -10.48 -9.00
C HIS A 68 -2.93 -11.77 -8.70
N GLY A 69 -4.11 -11.68 -8.08
CA GLY A 69 -4.89 -12.81 -7.58
C GLY A 69 -6.06 -13.25 -8.46
N ARG A 70 -6.16 -12.79 -9.71
CA ARG A 70 -7.04 -13.47 -10.69
C ARG A 70 -6.27 -14.65 -11.29
N LYS A 71 -6.43 -15.82 -10.68
CA LYS A 71 -6.45 -17.09 -11.41
C LYS A 71 -7.90 -17.35 -11.79
#